data_AF-A0A0D0AHN9-F1
#
_entry.id   AF-A0A0D0AHN9-F1
#
_cell.length_a   1.000
_cell.length_b   1.000
_cell.length_c   1.000
_cell.angle_alpha   90.00
_cell.angle_beta   90.00
_cell.angle_gamma   90.00
#
_symmetry.space_group_name_H-M   'P 1'
#
loop_
_entity.id
_entity.type
_entity.pdbx_description
1 polymer ?
#
loop_
_entity_poly.entity_id
_entity_poly.type
_entity_poly.pdbx_seq_one_letter_code
_entity_poly.pdbx_strand_id
1 'polypeptide(L)'
;MCLPIVYALVFTEIALVYASPSQGPFRAVSNNHRFYDVQAHRGGRGNVVESTLPSFAWGLIDGATTLELDNGITQDGEVVVWHDESILAEKCSDTAPVFPNDPAYPYVGKFISNLTLAQIKTLDCGSKRQTNYPHQLAYPGARISTLQEVFDFVSCADLSHQILWNIESKINPQYPNRTAGVDDFVQKQHEIFISSPYYQSITYQSFDWRTLVAMKTLDDKLVTSALIDEDTAFTPHDSTSPWLAGLRLESFPGPSLSEQIAQAANAVQADVLSPTGTFVMPSLSHEGSSHFTTPKMISEAHRLGMKVVPWTVNHLDRVEELIKDGADGIITDYPNVVRRWAKQQGLRVAPKYPKQRVFSCLHRHMHQSF
;
A
#
# COMPACT_ATOMS: atom_id res chain seq x y z
N MET A 1 -30.30 85.40 19.41
CA MET A 1 -30.10 85.21 17.95
C MET A 1 -29.32 83.93 17.73
N CYS A 2 -29.79 83.09 16.82
CA CYS A 2 -29.43 81.68 16.65
C CYS A 2 -28.15 81.44 15.82
N LEU A 3 -27.61 80.22 16.01
CA LEU A 3 -26.62 79.44 15.21
C LEU A 3 -25.13 79.83 15.33
N PRO A 4 -24.23 78.84 15.53
CA PRO A 4 -23.85 77.93 14.44
C PRO A 4 -23.68 76.43 14.78
N ILE A 5 -24.03 75.62 13.77
CA ILE A 5 -23.34 74.45 13.20
C ILE A 5 -22.32 73.73 14.10
N VAL A 6 -22.63 72.47 14.45
CA VAL A 6 -21.63 71.46 14.86
C VAL A 6 -21.74 70.27 13.91
N TYR A 7 -20.66 70.02 13.17
CA TYR A 7 -20.46 68.79 12.39
C TYR A 7 -20.21 67.63 13.36
N ALA A 8 -21.04 66.59 13.30
CA ALA A 8 -20.75 65.30 13.93
C ALA A 8 -20.37 64.30 12.83
N LEU A 9 -19.07 64.05 12.69
CA LEU A 9 -18.52 62.93 11.93
C LEU A 9 -18.80 61.64 12.72
N VAL A 10 -19.72 60.82 12.24
CA VAL A 10 -19.90 59.45 12.74
C VAL A 10 -18.95 58.55 11.95
N PHE A 11 -17.84 58.15 12.58
CA PHE A 11 -17.02 57.04 12.11
C PHE A 11 -17.78 55.74 12.40
N THR A 12 -18.33 55.10 11.36
CA THR A 12 -18.75 53.71 11.43
C THR A 12 -17.52 52.82 11.16
N GLU A 13 -16.97 52.23 12.22
CA GLU A 13 -16.03 51.11 12.06
C GLU A 13 -16.80 49.90 11.53
N ILE A 14 -16.55 49.53 10.27
CA ILE A 14 -16.91 48.23 9.74
C ILE A 14 -15.82 47.27 10.18
N ALA A 15 -16.07 46.53 11.25
CA ALA A 15 -15.25 45.37 11.60
C ALA A 15 -15.44 44.29 10.52
N LEU A 16 -14.46 44.17 9.62
CA LEU A 16 -14.31 43.02 8.74
C LEU A 16 -13.96 41.80 9.60
N VAL A 17 -14.99 41.06 9.99
CA VAL A 17 -14.82 39.70 10.52
C VAL A 17 -14.35 38.84 9.36
N TYR A 18 -13.04 38.58 9.31
CA TYR A 18 -12.50 37.48 8.53
C TYR A 18 -13.09 36.19 9.10
N ALA A 19 -14.15 35.69 8.46
CA ALA A 19 -14.60 34.33 8.67
C ALA A 19 -13.44 33.41 8.26
N SER A 20 -12.71 32.90 9.25
CA SER A 20 -11.81 31.77 9.04
C SER A 20 -12.64 30.66 8.40
N PRO A 21 -12.14 29.98 7.35
CA PRO A 21 -12.85 28.83 6.80
C PRO A 21 -13.07 27.86 7.95
N SER A 22 -14.34 27.57 8.23
CA SER A 22 -14.72 26.54 9.19
C SER A 22 -13.97 25.27 8.79
N GLN A 23 -13.02 24.84 9.60
CA GLN A 23 -12.47 23.50 9.50
C GLN A 23 -13.67 22.55 9.54
N GLY A 24 -13.97 21.92 8.41
CA GLY A 24 -14.98 20.88 8.36
C GLY A 24 -14.64 19.83 9.43
N PRO A 25 -15.64 19.13 9.99
CA PRO A 25 -15.37 18.10 10.98
C PRO A 25 -14.32 17.15 10.40
N PHE A 26 -13.22 16.95 11.15
CA PHE A 26 -12.19 15.97 10.85
C PHE A 26 -12.88 14.69 10.36
N ARG A 27 -12.65 14.29 9.11
CA ARG A 27 -12.95 12.93 8.66
C ARG A 27 -11.96 12.05 9.39
N ALA A 28 -12.32 11.59 10.58
CA ALA A 28 -11.63 10.48 11.20
C ALA A 28 -11.68 9.34 10.17
N VAL A 29 -10.51 8.92 9.68
CA VAL A 29 -10.34 7.71 8.88
C VAL A 29 -10.92 6.58 9.73
N SER A 30 -12.19 6.27 9.51
CA SER A 30 -12.92 5.23 10.21
C SER A 30 -12.33 3.91 9.75
N ASN A 31 -11.35 3.38 10.48
CA ASN A 31 -10.89 2.01 10.29
C ASN A 31 -10.53 1.39 11.64
N ASN A 32 -11.46 0.55 12.13
CA ASN A 32 -11.33 -0.49 13.15
C ASN A 32 -10.06 -0.42 14.04
N HIS A 33 -10.01 0.59 14.93
CA HIS A 33 -8.92 0.94 15.86
C HIS A 33 -8.62 -0.07 16.98
N ARG A 34 -8.88 -1.36 16.77
CA ARG A 34 -8.81 -2.34 17.87
C ARG A 34 -7.40 -2.86 18.12
N PHE A 35 -6.58 -2.94 17.07
CA PHE A 35 -5.27 -3.60 17.10
C PHE A 35 -4.21 -2.74 16.42
N TYR A 36 -2.96 -2.87 16.86
CA TYR A 36 -1.82 -2.31 16.16
C TYR A 36 -1.71 -2.94 14.77
N ASP A 37 -1.40 -2.13 13.76
CA ASP A 37 -1.47 -2.57 12.37
C ASP A 37 -0.18 -3.27 11.93
N VAL A 38 -0.16 -4.60 12.08
CA VAL A 38 0.90 -5.45 11.53
C VAL A 38 0.43 -5.94 10.16
N GLN A 39 1.02 -5.39 9.09
CA GLN A 39 0.67 -5.75 7.73
C GLN A 39 1.61 -6.85 7.21
N ALA A 40 1.03 -7.94 6.74
CA ALA A 40 1.78 -9.05 6.17
C ALA A 40 2.14 -8.75 4.71
N HIS A 41 3.36 -8.24 4.48
CA HIS A 41 3.86 -7.86 3.16
C HIS A 41 3.82 -9.07 2.21
N ARG A 42 3.02 -8.97 1.15
CA ARG A 42 2.73 -10.06 0.19
C ARG A 42 2.23 -11.35 0.84
N GLY A 43 1.48 -11.22 1.93
CA GLY A 43 1.01 -12.31 2.79
C GLY A 43 2.01 -12.78 3.85
N GLY A 44 3.19 -12.16 3.96
CA GLY A 44 4.28 -12.59 4.85
C GLY A 44 5.35 -13.36 4.10
N ARG A 45 5.91 -12.72 3.06
CA ARG A 45 6.92 -13.28 2.15
C ARG A 45 8.11 -13.94 2.86
N GLY A 46 8.49 -13.46 4.04
CA GLY A 46 9.59 -14.05 4.80
C GLY A 46 9.28 -15.47 5.30
N ASN A 47 8.00 -15.79 5.50
CA ASN A 47 7.53 -17.09 5.98
C ASN A 47 7.13 -18.03 4.84
N VAL A 48 6.56 -17.53 3.74
CA VAL A 48 5.98 -18.33 2.64
C VAL A 48 6.17 -17.62 1.31
N VAL A 49 6.29 -18.37 0.20
CA VAL A 49 6.45 -17.79 -1.15
C VAL A 49 5.39 -16.73 -1.43
N GLU A 50 5.86 -15.51 -1.75
CA GLU A 50 5.07 -14.27 -1.80
C GLU A 50 3.88 -14.33 -2.75
N SER A 51 2.86 -13.51 -2.48
CA SER A 51 1.76 -13.25 -3.41
C SER A 51 1.03 -14.53 -3.88
N THR A 52 1.03 -15.57 -3.05
CA THR A 52 0.33 -16.84 -3.31
C THR A 52 -0.77 -17.05 -2.26
N LEU A 53 -1.82 -17.82 -2.58
CA LEU A 53 -2.84 -18.18 -1.57
C LEU A 53 -2.22 -18.78 -0.28
N PRO A 54 -1.18 -19.65 -0.35
CA PRO A 54 -0.46 -20.08 0.83
C PRO A 54 0.18 -18.97 1.67
N SER A 55 0.75 -17.91 1.08
CA SER A 55 1.30 -16.80 1.89
C SER A 55 0.17 -16.09 2.65
N PHE A 56 -0.92 -15.73 1.97
CA PHE A 56 -2.09 -15.12 2.62
C PHE A 56 -2.69 -16.02 3.70
N ALA A 57 -2.75 -17.33 3.49
CA ALA A 57 -3.18 -18.30 4.50
C ALA A 57 -2.33 -18.21 5.77
N TRP A 58 -1.01 -18.15 5.63
CA TRP A 58 -0.12 -18.01 6.77
C TRP A 58 -0.17 -16.61 7.40
N GLY A 59 -0.37 -15.54 6.61
CA GLY A 59 -0.65 -14.21 7.15
C GLY A 59 -1.85 -14.20 8.12
N LEU A 60 -2.95 -14.89 7.75
CA LEU A 60 -4.11 -15.08 8.63
C LEU A 60 -3.77 -15.94 9.87
N ILE A 61 -3.08 -17.06 9.69
CA ILE A 61 -2.70 -17.97 10.81
C ILE A 61 -1.75 -17.28 11.79
N ASP A 62 -0.86 -16.43 11.29
CA ASP A 62 0.09 -15.68 12.09
C ASP A 62 -0.56 -14.51 12.81
N GLY A 63 -1.75 -14.10 12.37
CA GLY A 63 -2.58 -13.08 13.00
C GLY A 63 -2.17 -11.68 12.59
N ALA A 64 -1.82 -11.49 11.31
CA ALA A 64 -1.69 -10.17 10.72
C ALA A 64 -2.98 -9.37 10.89
N THR A 65 -2.85 -8.06 11.09
CA THR A 65 -4.00 -7.15 11.14
C THR A 65 -4.49 -6.82 9.73
N THR A 66 -3.54 -6.70 8.80
CA THR A 66 -3.77 -6.36 7.41
C THR A 66 -3.03 -7.35 6.51
N LEU A 67 -3.68 -7.83 5.45
CA LEU A 67 -2.99 -8.49 4.35
C LEU A 67 -2.59 -7.44 3.33
N GLU A 68 -1.30 -7.38 3.04
CA GLU A 68 -0.74 -6.48 2.04
C GLU A 68 -0.42 -7.28 0.78
N LEU A 69 -0.69 -6.70 -0.39
CA LEU A 69 -0.43 -7.34 -1.68
C LEU A 69 -0.30 -6.33 -2.82
N ASP A 70 0.31 -6.80 -3.91
CA ASP A 70 0.55 -6.07 -5.13
C ASP A 70 -0.35 -6.54 -6.28
N ASN A 71 -0.72 -5.66 -7.20
CA ASN A 71 -1.53 -5.99 -8.37
C ASN A 71 -0.93 -5.54 -9.69
N GLY A 72 -1.02 -6.43 -10.70
CA GLY A 72 -0.83 -6.11 -12.12
C GLY A 72 -2.11 -6.37 -12.91
N ILE A 73 -2.18 -5.85 -14.14
CA ILE A 73 -3.30 -6.07 -15.07
C ILE A 73 -2.80 -6.83 -16.29
N THR A 74 -3.46 -7.94 -16.60
CA THR A 74 -3.14 -8.82 -17.74
C THR A 74 -3.54 -8.18 -19.07
N GLN A 75 -3.08 -8.76 -20.17
CA GLN A 75 -3.44 -8.33 -21.53
C GLN A 75 -4.96 -8.33 -21.77
N ASP A 76 -5.67 -9.31 -21.22
CA ASP A 76 -7.12 -9.47 -21.28
C ASP A 76 -7.87 -8.71 -20.16
N GLY A 77 -7.14 -7.91 -19.37
CA GLY A 77 -7.72 -6.94 -18.44
C GLY A 77 -8.10 -7.51 -17.07
N GLU A 78 -7.54 -8.63 -16.67
CA GLU A 78 -7.75 -9.26 -15.36
C GLU A 78 -6.77 -8.69 -14.32
N VAL A 79 -7.25 -8.41 -13.11
CA VAL A 79 -6.40 -7.93 -12.00
C VAL A 79 -5.79 -9.14 -11.28
N VAL A 80 -4.47 -9.28 -11.35
CA VAL A 80 -3.72 -10.40 -10.78
C VAL A 80 -2.82 -9.97 -9.63
N VAL A 81 -2.66 -10.85 -8.63
CA VAL A 81 -1.84 -10.60 -7.45
C VAL A 81 -0.39 -10.95 -7.73
N TRP A 82 0.43 -9.93 -7.98
CA TRP A 82 1.82 -10.06 -8.41
C TRP A 82 2.59 -8.75 -8.24
N HIS A 83 3.85 -8.83 -7.81
CA HIS A 83 4.67 -7.66 -7.47
C HIS A 83 5.36 -6.99 -8.65
N ASP A 84 5.97 -7.77 -9.53
CA ASP A 84 6.90 -7.23 -10.53
C ASP A 84 6.17 -6.90 -11.84
N GLU A 85 6.70 -6.00 -12.65
CA GLU A 85 6.10 -5.73 -13.99
C GLU A 85 6.09 -6.98 -14.89
N SER A 86 7.04 -7.90 -14.65
CA SER A 86 7.26 -9.11 -15.45
C SER A 86 7.28 -10.38 -14.61
N ILE A 87 7.09 -11.52 -15.25
CA ILE A 87 7.24 -12.84 -14.64
C ILE A 87 8.73 -13.14 -14.47
N LEU A 88 9.23 -13.06 -13.23
CA LEU A 88 10.65 -13.29 -12.95
C LEU A 88 10.99 -14.78 -12.87
N ALA A 89 12.07 -15.19 -13.54
CA ALA A 89 12.55 -16.57 -13.57
C ALA A 89 13.03 -17.08 -12.20
N GLU A 90 13.38 -16.19 -11.27
CA GLU A 90 13.71 -16.55 -9.89
C GLU A 90 12.48 -16.88 -9.03
N LYS A 91 11.29 -16.46 -9.45
CA LYS A 91 10.03 -16.64 -8.70
C LYS A 91 9.10 -17.67 -9.34
N CYS A 92 9.06 -17.75 -10.66
CA CYS A 92 8.14 -18.64 -11.39
C CYS A 92 8.85 -19.58 -12.37
N SER A 93 8.18 -20.67 -12.73
CA SER A 93 8.56 -21.60 -13.80
C SER A 93 7.41 -21.78 -14.79
N ASP A 94 7.74 -21.82 -16.08
CA ASP A 94 6.86 -22.35 -17.10
C ASP A 94 6.57 -23.83 -16.85
N THR A 95 5.32 -24.25 -17.06
CA THR A 95 4.92 -25.67 -16.98
C THR A 95 4.52 -26.21 -18.34
N ALA A 96 3.59 -25.54 -19.01
CA ALA A 96 3.11 -25.87 -20.34
C ALA A 96 2.50 -24.61 -21.00
N PRO A 97 2.48 -24.55 -22.35
CA PRO A 97 1.70 -23.55 -23.05
C PRO A 97 0.19 -23.81 -22.88
N VAL A 98 -0.62 -22.75 -22.99
CA VAL A 98 -2.09 -22.85 -22.96
C VAL A 98 -2.61 -23.67 -24.14
N PHE A 99 -1.98 -23.55 -25.31
CA PHE A 99 -2.29 -24.32 -26.51
C PHE A 99 -1.04 -24.68 -27.30
N PRO A 100 -1.06 -25.74 -28.13
CA PRO A 100 0.09 -26.14 -28.93
C PRO A 100 0.61 -24.99 -29.81
N ASN A 101 1.92 -24.77 -29.78
CA ASN A 101 2.60 -23.69 -30.51
C ASN A 101 2.11 -22.27 -30.15
N ASP A 102 1.69 -22.03 -28.91
CA ASP A 102 1.44 -20.67 -28.42
C ASP A 102 2.69 -19.80 -28.67
N PRO A 103 2.61 -18.77 -29.54
CA PRO A 103 3.76 -17.94 -29.89
C PRO A 103 4.29 -17.12 -28.71
N ALA A 104 3.49 -16.94 -27.66
CA ALA A 104 3.91 -16.27 -26.45
C ALA A 104 4.59 -17.23 -25.46
N TYR A 105 4.63 -18.54 -25.67
CA TYR A 105 5.37 -19.46 -24.81
C TYR A 105 6.87 -19.49 -25.18
N PRO A 106 7.83 -19.49 -24.23
CA PRO A 106 7.67 -19.49 -22.76
C PRO A 106 7.19 -18.15 -22.19
N TYR A 107 6.40 -18.17 -21.11
CA TYR A 107 5.81 -16.96 -20.53
C TYR A 107 6.73 -16.27 -19.52
N VAL A 108 7.61 -17.00 -18.83
CA VAL A 108 8.59 -16.42 -17.92
C VAL A 108 9.47 -15.41 -18.67
N GLY A 109 9.68 -14.22 -18.08
CA GLY A 109 10.40 -13.09 -18.65
C GLY A 109 9.52 -12.08 -19.38
N LYS A 110 8.22 -12.35 -19.59
CA LYS A 110 7.28 -11.40 -20.21
C LYS A 110 6.61 -10.50 -19.16
N PHE A 111 6.20 -9.31 -19.60
CA PHE A 111 5.39 -8.40 -18.77
C PHE A 111 3.99 -8.98 -18.53
N ILE A 112 3.42 -8.71 -17.35
CA ILE A 112 2.04 -9.10 -17.00
C ILE A 112 1.05 -8.56 -18.05
N SER A 113 1.24 -7.31 -18.46
CA SER A 113 0.45 -6.61 -19.49
C SER A 113 0.49 -7.26 -20.88
N ASN A 114 1.44 -8.18 -21.13
CA ASN A 114 1.61 -8.87 -22.41
C ASN A 114 1.10 -10.32 -22.37
N LEU A 115 0.59 -10.79 -21.24
CA LEU A 115 0.10 -12.16 -21.05
C LEU A 115 -1.39 -12.15 -20.72
N THR A 116 -2.13 -13.14 -21.22
CA THR A 116 -3.52 -13.37 -20.79
C THR A 116 -3.56 -14.06 -19.43
N LEU A 117 -4.70 -13.98 -18.74
CA LEU A 117 -4.87 -14.71 -17.48
C LEU A 117 -4.67 -16.22 -17.68
N ALA A 118 -5.18 -16.78 -18.79
CA ALA A 118 -5.01 -18.20 -19.10
C ALA A 118 -3.53 -18.61 -19.17
N GLN A 119 -2.66 -17.76 -19.75
CA GLN A 119 -1.22 -17.99 -19.83
C GLN A 119 -0.55 -17.88 -18.46
N ILE A 120 -0.89 -16.84 -17.70
CA ILE A 120 -0.38 -16.65 -16.33
C ILE A 120 -0.75 -17.83 -15.42
N LYS A 121 -1.95 -18.40 -15.60
CA LYS A 121 -2.45 -19.54 -14.81
C LYS A 121 -1.72 -20.86 -15.07
N THR A 122 -0.86 -20.95 -16.08
CA THR A 122 -0.02 -22.15 -16.28
C THR A 122 1.24 -22.12 -15.43
N LEU A 123 1.64 -20.97 -14.89
CA LEU A 123 2.91 -20.81 -14.18
C LEU A 123 2.89 -21.44 -12.79
N ASP A 124 3.99 -22.11 -12.41
CA ASP A 124 4.26 -22.47 -11.02
C ASP A 124 5.11 -21.37 -10.38
N CYS A 125 4.49 -20.61 -9.49
CA CYS A 125 5.09 -19.51 -8.75
C CYS A 125 5.18 -19.82 -7.24
N GLY A 126 5.01 -21.09 -6.85
CA GLY A 126 5.06 -21.53 -5.46
C GLY A 126 6.25 -22.42 -5.13
N SER A 127 6.88 -23.02 -6.14
CA SER A 127 8.01 -23.95 -5.97
C SER A 127 9.34 -23.28 -5.64
N LYS A 128 9.55 -22.02 -6.02
CA LYS A 128 10.86 -21.36 -5.93
C LYS A 128 10.98 -20.57 -4.63
N ARG A 129 11.80 -21.09 -3.71
CA ARG A 129 12.28 -20.32 -2.56
C ARG A 129 13.22 -19.23 -3.04
N GLN A 130 13.00 -18.01 -2.57
CA GLN A 130 13.84 -16.87 -2.89
C GLN A 130 15.11 -16.84 -2.02
N THR A 131 16.24 -16.48 -2.62
CA THR A 131 17.57 -16.49 -1.95
C THR A 131 17.60 -15.61 -0.69
N ASN A 132 16.94 -14.44 -0.74
CA ASN A 132 16.88 -13.51 0.39
C ASN A 132 15.94 -13.96 1.51
N TYR A 133 15.18 -15.05 1.32
CA TYR A 133 14.24 -15.61 2.28
C TYR A 133 14.48 -17.12 2.46
N PRO A 134 15.63 -17.52 3.04
CA PRO A 134 16.05 -18.93 3.10
C PRO A 134 15.12 -19.83 3.94
N HIS A 135 14.28 -19.23 4.80
CA HIS A 135 13.32 -19.96 5.65
C HIS A 135 11.89 -20.01 5.07
N GLN A 136 11.68 -19.42 3.89
CA GLN A 136 10.40 -19.37 3.23
C GLN A 136 9.90 -20.79 2.90
N LEU A 137 8.65 -21.10 3.28
CA LEU A 137 7.98 -22.32 2.85
C LEU A 137 7.59 -22.20 1.38
N ALA A 138 7.94 -23.21 0.60
CA ALA A 138 7.49 -23.37 -0.78
C ALA A 138 6.21 -24.23 -0.81
N TYR A 139 5.33 -23.92 -1.75
CA TYR A 139 4.09 -24.64 -2.02
C TYR A 139 4.04 -24.98 -3.51
N PRO A 140 4.66 -26.11 -3.92
CA PRO A 140 4.74 -26.47 -5.33
C PRO A 140 3.39 -26.47 -6.03
N GLY A 141 3.34 -25.85 -7.21
CA GLY A 141 2.12 -25.71 -8.00
C GLY A 141 1.20 -24.56 -7.57
N ALA A 142 1.56 -23.76 -6.56
CA ALA A 142 0.85 -22.51 -6.31
C ALA A 142 1.03 -21.55 -7.50
N ARG A 143 -0.06 -20.93 -7.93
CA ARG A 143 -0.15 -20.09 -9.13
C ARG A 143 -0.37 -18.64 -8.75
N ILE A 144 -0.12 -17.74 -9.70
CA ILE A 144 -0.60 -16.36 -9.61
C ILE A 144 -2.14 -16.39 -9.55
N SER A 145 -2.70 -15.66 -8.58
CA SER A 145 -4.15 -15.59 -8.36
C SER A 145 -4.71 -14.29 -8.93
N THR A 146 -5.97 -14.28 -9.37
CA THR A 146 -6.67 -13.00 -9.55
C THR A 146 -6.94 -12.38 -8.18
N LEU A 147 -7.16 -11.06 -8.13
CA LEU A 147 -7.55 -10.41 -6.89
C LEU A 147 -8.86 -11.00 -6.33
N GLN A 148 -9.82 -11.30 -7.21
CA GLN A 148 -11.09 -11.92 -6.82
C GLN A 148 -10.89 -13.29 -6.16
N GLU A 149 -10.01 -14.14 -6.69
CA GLU A 149 -9.73 -15.45 -6.08
C GLU A 149 -9.10 -15.32 -4.69
N VAL A 150 -8.25 -14.31 -4.48
CA VAL A 150 -7.69 -14.02 -3.15
C VAL A 150 -8.81 -13.61 -2.19
N PHE A 151 -9.73 -12.73 -2.61
CA PHE A 151 -10.90 -12.36 -1.81
C PHE A 151 -11.81 -13.55 -1.51
N ASP A 152 -12.06 -14.42 -2.48
CA ASP A 152 -12.89 -15.61 -2.29
C ASP A 152 -12.27 -16.59 -1.28
N PHE A 153 -10.96 -16.85 -1.42
CA PHE A 153 -10.20 -17.65 -0.48
C PHE A 153 -10.27 -17.07 0.94
N VAL A 154 -10.00 -15.77 1.09
CA VAL A 154 -9.96 -15.13 2.40
C VAL A 154 -11.37 -15.01 3.00
N SER A 155 -12.41 -14.72 2.20
CA SER A 155 -13.82 -14.77 2.63
C SER A 155 -14.24 -16.15 3.14
N CYS A 156 -13.72 -17.23 2.55
CA CYS A 156 -13.91 -18.57 3.11
C CYS A 156 -13.27 -18.69 4.50
N ALA A 157 -12.07 -18.15 4.71
CA ALA A 157 -11.34 -18.26 5.98
C ALA A 157 -11.86 -17.30 7.07
N ASP A 158 -12.25 -16.08 6.68
CA ASP A 158 -12.72 -14.98 7.51
C ASP A 158 -14.22 -14.72 7.30
N LEU A 159 -15.04 -15.48 8.01
CA LEU A 159 -16.50 -15.39 7.94
C LEU A 159 -17.08 -14.04 8.36
N SER A 160 -16.30 -13.26 9.10
CA SER A 160 -16.74 -11.99 9.66
C SER A 160 -16.20 -10.78 8.90
N HIS A 161 -15.41 -11.03 7.86
CA HIS A 161 -14.77 -10.00 7.03
C HIS A 161 -14.05 -8.93 7.88
N GLN A 162 -13.28 -9.38 8.88
CA GLN A 162 -12.57 -8.52 9.83
C GLN A 162 -11.13 -8.20 9.41
N ILE A 163 -10.52 -9.00 8.52
CA ILE A 163 -9.17 -8.70 8.04
C ILE A 163 -9.17 -7.38 7.26
N LEU A 164 -8.13 -6.57 7.44
CA LEU A 164 -7.92 -5.37 6.65
C LEU A 164 -7.07 -5.68 5.41
N TRP A 165 -7.15 -4.82 4.40
CA TRP A 165 -6.40 -4.96 3.16
C TRP A 165 -5.62 -3.70 2.83
N ASN A 166 -4.39 -3.88 2.35
CA ASN A 166 -3.59 -2.83 1.74
C ASN A 166 -3.13 -3.30 0.36
N ILE A 167 -3.70 -2.72 -0.70
CA ILE A 167 -3.65 -3.26 -2.06
C ILE A 167 -2.93 -2.26 -2.97
N GLU A 168 -1.77 -2.66 -3.49
CA GLU A 168 -0.92 -1.82 -4.32
C GLU A 168 -1.24 -1.94 -5.82
N SER A 169 -1.40 -0.81 -6.51
CA SER A 169 -1.32 -0.78 -7.98
C SER A 169 0.14 -0.74 -8.45
N LYS A 170 0.65 -1.80 -9.09
CA LYS A 170 1.99 -1.83 -9.68
C LYS A 170 2.01 -1.21 -11.07
N ILE A 171 1.92 0.11 -11.10
CA ILE A 171 2.08 0.94 -12.29
C ILE A 171 3.46 1.61 -12.27
N ASN A 172 4.07 1.75 -13.45
CA ASN A 172 5.34 2.45 -13.59
C ASN A 172 5.20 3.67 -14.52
N PRO A 173 5.26 4.90 -13.99
CA PRO A 173 5.15 6.13 -14.77
C PRO A 173 6.39 6.39 -15.65
N GLN A 174 7.55 5.79 -15.34
CA GLN A 174 8.78 5.93 -16.13
C GLN A 174 8.77 5.04 -17.38
N TYR A 175 8.08 3.90 -17.31
CA TYR A 175 7.97 2.94 -18.41
C TYR A 175 6.52 2.57 -18.69
N PRO A 176 5.71 3.50 -19.23
CA PRO A 176 4.26 3.31 -19.40
C PRO A 176 3.87 2.16 -20.35
N ASN A 177 4.82 1.64 -21.14
CA ASN A 177 4.60 0.49 -22.01
C ASN A 177 4.78 -0.87 -21.32
N ARG A 178 5.13 -0.91 -20.02
CA ARG A 178 5.34 -2.15 -19.27
C ARG A 178 4.13 -2.55 -18.41
N THR A 179 3.25 -1.60 -18.09
CA THR A 179 2.08 -1.79 -17.24
C THR A 179 0.82 -1.23 -17.91
N ALA A 180 -0.36 -1.57 -17.39
CA ALA A 180 -1.58 -0.86 -17.76
C ALA A 180 -1.54 0.61 -17.29
N GLY A 181 -2.45 1.44 -17.82
CA GLY A 181 -2.52 2.86 -17.51
C GLY A 181 -3.15 3.17 -16.15
N VAL A 182 -3.10 4.45 -15.75
CA VAL A 182 -3.70 4.95 -14.50
C VAL A 182 -5.19 4.61 -14.43
N ASP A 183 -5.94 4.92 -15.49
CA ASP A 183 -7.39 4.70 -15.54
C ASP A 183 -7.73 3.20 -15.48
N ASP A 184 -6.96 2.35 -16.17
CA ASP A 184 -7.17 0.90 -16.14
C ASP A 184 -6.99 0.34 -14.72
N PHE A 185 -5.91 0.73 -14.04
CA PHE A 185 -5.65 0.32 -12.66
C PHE A 185 -6.75 0.76 -11.71
N VAL A 186 -7.16 2.03 -11.81
CA VAL A 186 -8.17 2.60 -10.90
C VAL A 186 -9.53 1.97 -11.15
N GLN A 187 -10.00 1.90 -12.40
CA GLN A 187 -11.32 1.35 -12.72
C GLN A 187 -11.41 -0.13 -12.38
N LYS A 188 -10.46 -0.95 -12.84
CA LYS A 188 -10.54 -2.42 -12.67
C LYS A 188 -10.43 -2.84 -11.21
N GLN A 189 -9.56 -2.20 -10.43
CA GLN A 189 -9.49 -2.51 -9.00
C GLN A 189 -10.71 -1.99 -8.25
N HIS A 190 -11.19 -0.78 -8.57
CA HIS A 190 -12.39 -0.22 -7.92
C HIS A 190 -13.62 -1.10 -8.13
N GLU A 191 -13.84 -1.61 -9.34
CA GLU A 191 -14.93 -2.56 -9.66
C GLU A 191 -14.89 -3.81 -8.76
N ILE A 192 -13.69 -4.37 -8.53
CA ILE A 192 -13.49 -5.52 -7.63
C ILE A 192 -13.68 -5.11 -6.17
N PHE A 193 -13.25 -3.91 -5.78
CA PHE A 193 -13.38 -3.43 -4.40
C PHE A 193 -14.84 -3.21 -4.00
N ILE A 194 -15.63 -2.51 -4.80
CA ILE A 194 -17.02 -2.18 -4.46
C ILE A 194 -17.95 -3.40 -4.48
N SER A 195 -17.58 -4.45 -5.21
CA SER A 195 -18.29 -5.72 -5.24
C SER A 195 -17.88 -6.67 -4.12
N SER A 196 -16.77 -6.37 -3.43
CA SER A 196 -16.22 -7.19 -2.35
C SER A 196 -16.91 -6.92 -1.00
N PRO A 197 -17.15 -7.95 -0.16
CA PRO A 197 -17.58 -7.73 1.22
C PRO A 197 -16.54 -6.97 2.05
N TYR A 198 -15.31 -6.84 1.55
CA TYR A 198 -14.22 -6.15 2.21
C TYR A 198 -14.12 -4.65 1.88
N TYR A 199 -14.98 -4.07 1.05
CA TYR A 199 -14.86 -2.67 0.60
C TYR A 199 -14.49 -1.68 1.72
N GLN A 200 -15.17 -1.75 2.87
CA GLN A 200 -14.94 -0.86 4.02
C GLN A 200 -13.61 -1.09 4.76
N SER A 201 -12.87 -2.14 4.40
CA SER A 201 -11.60 -2.54 5.02
C SER A 201 -10.41 -2.44 4.05
N ILE A 202 -10.65 -1.98 2.81
CA ILE A 202 -9.63 -1.83 1.78
C ILE A 202 -8.97 -0.46 1.87
N THR A 203 -7.64 -0.48 1.88
CA THR A 203 -6.77 0.67 1.59
C THR A 203 -6.15 0.47 0.22
N TYR A 204 -6.28 1.46 -0.65
CA TYR A 204 -5.65 1.50 -1.96
C TYR A 204 -4.29 2.21 -1.86
N GLN A 205 -3.18 1.51 -2.11
CA GLN A 205 -1.84 2.09 -2.04
C GLN A 205 -1.17 2.17 -3.42
N SER A 206 -0.26 3.12 -3.58
CA SER A 206 0.52 3.25 -4.82
C SER A 206 1.72 4.17 -4.65
N PHE A 207 2.81 3.87 -5.37
CA PHE A 207 3.90 4.82 -5.60
C PHE A 207 3.53 5.87 -6.65
N ASP A 208 2.71 5.50 -7.64
CA ASP A 208 2.22 6.45 -8.64
C ASP A 208 1.00 7.18 -8.08
N TRP A 209 1.26 8.33 -7.47
CA TRP A 209 0.24 9.15 -6.82
C TRP A 209 -0.83 9.65 -7.78
N ARG A 210 -0.62 9.57 -9.11
CA ARG A 210 -1.68 9.85 -10.10
C ARG A 210 -2.84 8.88 -9.92
N THR A 211 -2.56 7.63 -9.58
CA THR A 211 -3.62 6.65 -9.30
C THR A 211 -4.36 6.95 -8.00
N LEU A 212 -3.70 7.52 -6.99
CA LEU A 212 -4.35 7.92 -5.74
C LEU A 212 -5.31 9.09 -5.98
N VAL A 213 -4.87 10.09 -6.75
CA VAL A 213 -5.70 11.24 -7.16
C VAL A 213 -6.90 10.77 -7.97
N ALA A 214 -6.68 9.88 -8.95
CA ALA A 214 -7.75 9.32 -9.77
C ALA A 214 -8.72 8.46 -8.94
N MET A 215 -8.22 7.64 -8.02
CA MET A 215 -9.05 6.84 -7.11
C MET A 215 -9.89 7.72 -6.18
N LYS A 216 -9.32 8.77 -5.58
CA LYS A 216 -10.08 9.73 -4.76
C LYS A 216 -11.13 10.51 -5.56
N THR A 217 -10.88 10.73 -6.86
CA THR A 217 -11.86 11.34 -7.76
C THR A 217 -13.02 10.38 -8.06
N LEU A 218 -12.72 9.09 -8.24
CA LEU A 218 -13.72 8.06 -8.50
C LEU A 218 -14.52 7.70 -7.24
N ASP A 219 -13.86 7.61 -6.09
CA ASP A 219 -14.41 7.21 -4.80
C ASP A 219 -13.67 7.91 -3.65
N ASP A 220 -14.21 9.04 -3.19
CA ASP A 220 -13.62 9.87 -2.14
C ASP A 220 -13.63 9.22 -0.75
N LYS A 221 -14.36 8.10 -0.59
CA LYS A 221 -14.49 7.35 0.67
C LYS A 221 -13.46 6.25 0.79
N LEU A 222 -12.93 5.73 -0.33
CA LEU A 222 -11.91 4.70 -0.29
C LEU A 222 -10.65 5.26 0.35
N VAL A 223 -10.08 4.53 1.31
CA VAL A 223 -8.86 4.96 2.00
C VAL A 223 -7.68 4.80 1.04
N THR A 224 -6.84 5.83 0.92
CA THR A 224 -5.64 5.79 0.08
C THR A 224 -4.35 5.92 0.87
N SER A 225 -3.31 5.24 0.40
CA SER A 225 -1.98 5.19 1.02
C SER A 225 -0.90 5.59 0.02
N ALA A 226 -0.19 6.68 0.31
CA ALA A 226 0.89 7.20 -0.50
C ALA A 226 2.21 6.47 -0.20
N LEU A 227 2.63 5.56 -1.09
CA LEU A 227 3.94 4.94 -1.02
C LEU A 227 5.02 5.92 -1.47
N ILE A 228 6.16 5.91 -0.80
CA ILE A 228 7.31 6.73 -1.17
C ILE A 228 8.63 6.14 -0.65
N ASP A 229 9.69 6.30 -1.42
CA ASP A 229 11.06 5.95 -1.08
C ASP A 229 12.05 6.95 -1.67
N GLU A 230 13.34 6.67 -1.56
CA GLU A 230 14.39 7.50 -2.15
C GLU A 230 14.28 7.61 -3.68
N ASP A 231 13.98 6.53 -4.38
CA ASP A 231 13.97 6.51 -5.86
C ASP A 231 12.76 7.27 -6.44
N THR A 232 11.66 7.33 -5.68
CA THR A 232 10.43 8.02 -6.07
C THR A 232 10.35 9.44 -5.54
N ALA A 233 10.97 9.74 -4.40
CA ALA A 233 11.04 11.10 -3.84
C ALA A 233 12.05 11.99 -4.58
N PHE A 234 13.17 11.43 -5.04
CA PHE A 234 14.27 12.20 -5.61
C PHE A 234 14.35 12.07 -7.14
N THR A 235 14.54 13.20 -7.81
CA THR A 235 14.99 13.25 -9.20
C THR A 235 16.19 14.17 -9.33
N PRO A 236 17.01 14.03 -10.39
CA PRO A 236 18.07 14.99 -10.68
C PRO A 236 17.52 16.43 -10.77
N HIS A 237 18.33 17.39 -10.30
CA HIS A 237 17.96 18.79 -10.06
C HIS A 237 17.01 19.40 -11.11
N ASP A 238 16.00 20.14 -10.62
CA ASP A 238 14.95 20.88 -11.33
C ASP A 238 13.85 20.08 -12.05
N SER A 239 13.87 18.74 -11.96
CA SER A 239 12.79 17.91 -12.52
C SER A 239 11.72 17.53 -11.48
N THR A 240 10.50 17.24 -11.94
CA THR A 240 9.45 16.64 -11.11
C THR A 240 9.59 15.13 -11.12
N SER A 241 9.45 14.48 -9.97
CA SER A 241 9.26 13.03 -9.94
C SER A 241 8.00 12.64 -10.73
N PRO A 242 8.11 11.69 -11.68
CA PRO A 242 6.95 11.22 -12.44
C PRO A 242 5.96 10.44 -11.55
N TRP A 243 6.37 10.09 -10.32
CA TRP A 243 5.59 9.34 -9.34
C TRP A 243 4.65 10.22 -8.52
N LEU A 244 5.01 11.50 -8.28
CA LEU A 244 4.33 12.35 -7.30
C LEU A 244 3.18 13.18 -7.89
N ALA A 245 2.52 12.68 -8.93
CA ALA A 245 1.39 13.36 -9.59
C ALA A 245 1.69 14.81 -10.03
N GLY A 246 2.94 15.10 -10.42
CA GLY A 246 3.38 16.43 -10.83
C GLY A 246 3.71 17.38 -9.68
N LEU A 247 3.63 16.92 -8.42
CA LEU A 247 4.04 17.70 -7.26
C LEU A 247 5.58 17.81 -7.16
N ARG A 248 6.02 18.95 -6.61
CA ARG A 248 7.42 19.25 -6.31
C ARG A 248 7.58 19.33 -4.80
N LEU A 249 8.37 18.42 -4.21
CA LEU A 249 8.55 18.38 -2.75
C LEU A 249 9.13 19.70 -2.23
N GLU A 250 10.06 20.30 -2.97
CA GLU A 250 10.70 21.57 -2.66
C GLU A 250 9.74 22.77 -2.65
N SER A 251 8.54 22.64 -3.24
CA SER A 251 7.52 23.69 -3.24
C SER A 251 6.71 23.77 -1.95
N PHE A 252 6.82 22.76 -1.08
CA PHE A 252 6.10 22.69 0.18
C PHE A 252 6.86 23.44 1.30
N PRO A 253 6.16 24.16 2.20
CA PRO A 253 6.77 25.05 3.20
C PRO A 253 7.46 24.33 4.36
N GLY A 254 7.38 22.99 4.45
CA GLY A 254 8.05 22.20 5.48
C GLY A 254 9.56 22.49 5.56
N PRO A 255 10.15 22.62 6.77
CA PRO A 255 11.54 23.03 6.93
C PRO A 255 12.56 21.93 6.57
N SER A 256 12.11 20.69 6.39
CA SER A 256 12.93 19.61 5.85
C SER A 256 12.13 18.75 4.87
N LEU A 257 12.84 17.93 4.11
CA LEU A 257 12.26 16.99 3.17
C LEU A 257 11.21 16.08 3.84
N SER A 258 11.45 15.68 5.10
CA SER A 258 10.52 14.84 5.85
C SER A 258 9.13 15.49 6.00
N GLU A 259 9.07 16.77 6.37
CA GLU A 259 7.80 17.49 6.43
C GLU A 259 7.22 17.77 5.04
N GLN A 260 8.07 18.08 4.05
CA GLN A 260 7.64 18.32 2.67
C GLN A 260 6.96 17.10 2.04
N ILE A 261 7.50 15.89 2.28
CA ILE A 261 6.88 14.63 1.85
C ILE A 261 5.49 14.46 2.46
N ALA A 262 5.35 14.67 3.77
CA ALA A 262 4.06 14.57 4.44
C ALA A 262 3.05 15.60 3.91
N GLN A 263 3.49 16.84 3.67
CA GLN A 263 2.65 17.89 3.09
C GLN A 263 2.23 17.55 1.65
N ALA A 264 3.12 16.96 0.86
CA ALA A 264 2.82 16.53 -0.51
C ALA A 264 1.81 15.36 -0.54
N ALA A 265 1.96 14.37 0.34
CA ALA A 265 1.00 13.27 0.46
C ALA A 265 -0.40 13.77 0.88
N ASN A 266 -0.46 14.73 1.81
CA ASN A 266 -1.73 15.38 2.17
C ASN A 266 -2.32 16.19 1.00
N ALA A 267 -1.50 16.79 0.13
CA ALA A 267 -1.98 17.55 -1.03
C ALA A 267 -2.68 16.67 -2.09
N VAL A 268 -2.29 15.39 -2.19
CA VAL A 268 -3.03 14.38 -2.99
C VAL A 268 -4.17 13.71 -2.21
N GLN A 269 -4.50 14.22 -1.01
CA GLN A 269 -5.54 13.71 -0.12
C GLN A 269 -5.33 12.25 0.29
N ALA A 270 -4.07 11.82 0.49
CA ALA A 270 -3.79 10.52 1.07
C ALA A 270 -4.27 10.45 2.52
N ASP A 271 -4.80 9.29 2.94
CA ASP A 271 -5.18 9.03 4.34
C ASP A 271 -4.01 8.41 5.13
N VAL A 272 -3.08 7.78 4.42
CA VAL A 272 -1.89 7.12 4.98
C VAL A 272 -0.67 7.54 4.17
N LEU A 273 0.44 7.83 4.86
CA LEU A 273 1.76 7.94 4.27
C LEU A 273 2.55 6.67 4.57
N SER A 274 3.07 6.01 3.54
CA SER A 274 3.77 4.73 3.65
C SER A 274 5.20 4.84 3.10
N PRO A 275 6.15 5.36 3.91
CA PRO A 275 7.53 5.57 3.48
C PRO A 275 8.40 4.31 3.64
N THR A 276 9.52 4.25 2.92
CA THR A 276 10.56 3.25 3.20
C THR A 276 11.11 3.40 4.62
N GLY A 277 11.05 2.33 5.40
CA GLY A 277 11.41 2.28 6.81
C GLY A 277 12.88 1.99 7.05
N THR A 278 13.59 1.35 6.11
CA THR A 278 14.95 0.85 6.31
C THR A 278 16.02 1.62 5.56
N PHE A 279 15.66 2.39 4.52
CA PHE A 279 16.65 3.18 3.78
C PHE A 279 17.30 4.22 4.69
N VAL A 280 18.62 4.43 4.52
CA VAL A 280 19.41 5.39 5.26
C VAL A 280 19.99 6.41 4.29
N MET A 281 19.56 7.66 4.44
CA MET A 281 20.07 8.79 3.66
C MET A 281 21.45 9.21 4.18
N PRO A 282 22.42 9.50 3.28
CA PRO A 282 23.65 10.18 3.67
C PRO A 282 23.32 11.61 4.12
N SER A 283 23.87 12.05 5.26
CA SER A 283 23.70 13.44 5.72
C SER A 283 24.43 14.40 4.79
N LEU A 284 23.72 15.46 4.37
CA LEU A 284 24.30 16.58 3.61
C LEU A 284 25.27 17.44 4.46
N SER A 285 25.26 17.30 5.80
CA SER A 285 26.06 18.13 6.71
C SER A 285 27.32 17.43 7.25
N HIS A 286 27.82 16.41 6.56
CA HIS A 286 29.08 15.69 6.86
C HIS A 286 29.22 15.02 8.25
N GLU A 287 28.20 15.09 9.11
CA GLU A 287 28.10 14.25 10.30
C GLU A 287 26.73 13.53 10.34
N GLY A 288 26.79 12.19 10.33
CA GLY A 288 25.65 11.30 10.54
C GLY A 288 25.03 10.70 9.28
N SER A 289 24.23 9.67 9.50
CA SER A 289 23.31 9.07 8.54
C SER A 289 21.94 9.00 9.20
N SER A 290 20.87 9.23 8.46
CA SER A 290 19.51 9.22 9.02
C SER A 290 18.60 8.33 8.20
N HIS A 291 17.73 7.58 8.86
CA HIS A 291 16.69 6.83 8.15
C HIS A 291 15.79 7.78 7.33
N PHE A 292 15.31 7.31 6.18
CA PHE A 292 14.41 8.06 5.31
C PHE A 292 13.11 8.43 6.04
N THR A 293 12.53 7.46 6.75
CA THR A 293 11.42 7.71 7.69
C THR A 293 11.96 8.29 8.99
N THR A 294 11.56 9.52 9.31
CA THR A 294 12.00 10.27 10.49
C THR A 294 10.84 10.58 11.45
N PRO A 295 11.12 10.85 12.74
CA PRO A 295 10.10 11.34 13.68
C PRO A 295 9.38 12.61 13.20
N LYS A 296 10.08 13.48 12.46
CA LYS A 296 9.49 14.70 11.88
C LYS A 296 8.47 14.39 10.79
N MET A 297 8.77 13.42 9.93
CA MET A 297 7.84 12.93 8.90
C MET A 297 6.55 12.40 9.56
N ILE A 298 6.70 11.56 10.60
CA ILE A 298 5.57 10.99 11.34
C ILE A 298 4.74 12.09 12.00
N SER A 299 5.40 12.99 12.75
CA SER A 299 4.74 14.08 13.45
C SER A 299 3.98 15.02 12.49
N GLU A 300 4.57 15.34 11.34
CA GLU A 300 3.92 16.21 10.35
C GLU A 300 2.73 15.51 9.67
N ALA A 301 2.87 14.23 9.31
CA ALA A 301 1.76 13.44 8.77
C ALA A 301 0.59 13.37 9.76
N HIS A 302 0.86 13.11 11.04
CA HIS A 302 -0.15 13.13 12.11
C HIS A 302 -0.80 14.50 12.28
N ARG A 303 -0.02 15.59 12.22
CA ARG A 303 -0.54 16.97 12.27
C ARG A 303 -1.52 17.26 11.11
N LEU A 304 -1.29 16.64 9.96
CA LEU A 304 -2.13 16.72 8.77
C LEU A 304 -3.31 15.73 8.78
N GLY A 305 -3.40 14.87 9.79
CA GLY A 305 -4.50 13.90 9.96
C GLY A 305 -4.28 12.57 9.24
N MET A 306 -3.09 12.30 8.72
CA MET A 306 -2.73 11.03 8.09
C MET A 306 -2.13 10.05 9.11
N LYS A 307 -2.26 8.75 8.84
CA LYS A 307 -1.46 7.71 9.52
C LYS A 307 -0.11 7.53 8.84
N VAL A 308 0.85 6.90 9.53
CA VAL A 308 2.13 6.49 8.94
C VAL A 308 2.39 5.01 9.12
N VAL A 309 2.60 4.30 8.00
CA VAL A 309 2.83 2.85 7.96
C VAL A 309 4.07 2.53 7.11
N PRO A 310 5.28 2.47 7.71
CA PRO A 310 6.51 2.24 6.95
C PRO A 310 6.67 0.79 6.44
N TRP A 311 7.38 0.64 5.33
CA TRP A 311 7.68 -0.66 4.68
C TRP A 311 9.15 -0.76 4.23
N THR A 312 9.73 -1.92 3.93
CA THR A 312 9.41 -3.20 4.56
C THR A 312 10.36 -3.38 5.74
N VAL A 313 9.83 -3.45 6.96
CA VAL A 313 10.65 -3.47 8.18
C VAL A 313 10.73 -4.90 8.73
N ASN A 314 11.92 -5.51 8.62
CA ASN A 314 12.14 -6.91 8.97
C ASN A 314 12.98 -7.13 10.23
N HIS A 315 13.60 -6.06 10.76
CA HIS A 315 14.44 -6.10 11.95
C HIS A 315 13.73 -5.41 13.12
N LEU A 316 13.73 -6.07 14.29
CA LEU A 316 12.97 -5.61 15.46
C LEU A 316 13.51 -4.32 16.07
N ASP A 317 14.81 -4.07 15.97
CA ASP A 317 15.43 -2.79 16.36
C ASP A 317 14.78 -1.63 15.59
N ARG A 318 14.58 -1.78 14.28
CA ARG A 318 13.94 -0.75 13.47
C ARG A 318 12.43 -0.65 13.73
N VAL A 319 11.76 -1.77 14.01
CA VAL A 319 10.35 -1.78 14.45
C VAL A 319 10.19 -0.99 15.75
N GLU A 320 11.08 -1.21 16.72
CA GLU A 320 11.11 -0.52 18.01
C GLU A 320 11.25 0.99 17.86
N GLU A 321 12.20 1.42 17.02
CA GLU A 321 12.42 2.84 16.72
C GLU A 321 11.19 3.49 16.08
N LEU A 322 10.65 2.90 15.01
CA LEU A 322 9.51 3.47 14.29
C LEU A 322 8.26 3.58 15.16
N ILE A 323 8.00 2.59 16.01
CA ILE A 323 6.86 2.63 16.92
C ILE A 323 7.07 3.67 18.02
N LYS A 324 8.29 3.79 18.54
CA LYS A 324 8.64 4.85 19.50
C LYS A 324 8.47 6.24 18.88
N ASP A 325 8.77 6.38 17.59
CA ASP A 325 8.60 7.63 16.83
C ASP A 325 7.13 7.90 16.45
N GLY A 326 6.23 6.95 16.67
CA GLY A 326 4.78 7.11 16.52
C GLY A 326 4.16 6.45 15.29
N ALA A 327 4.86 5.56 14.59
CA ALA A 327 4.27 4.83 13.47
C ALA A 327 2.98 4.08 13.89
N ASP A 328 1.95 4.15 13.04
CA ASP A 328 0.62 3.57 13.30
C ASP A 328 0.54 2.09 12.94
N GLY A 329 1.48 1.63 12.10
CA GLY A 329 1.58 0.27 11.62
C GLY A 329 2.96 -0.03 11.06
N ILE A 330 3.20 -1.31 10.74
CA ILE A 330 4.42 -1.78 10.10
C ILE A 330 4.05 -2.79 9.01
N ILE A 331 4.55 -2.57 7.80
CA ILE A 331 4.56 -3.56 6.72
C ILE A 331 5.84 -4.39 6.84
N THR A 332 5.70 -5.70 6.98
CA THR A 332 6.82 -6.62 7.26
C THR A 332 6.68 -7.95 6.52
N ASP A 333 7.81 -8.52 6.13
CA ASP A 333 7.87 -9.88 5.58
C ASP A 333 7.63 -10.95 6.67
N TYR A 334 7.77 -10.59 7.95
CA TYR A 334 7.70 -11.51 9.10
C TYR A 334 6.60 -11.09 10.10
N PRO A 335 5.30 -11.13 9.71
CA PRO A 335 4.20 -10.65 10.55
C PRO A 335 4.12 -11.39 11.89
N ASN A 336 4.44 -12.68 11.93
CA ASN A 336 4.54 -13.48 13.15
C ASN A 336 5.56 -12.94 14.17
N VAL A 337 6.69 -12.42 13.69
CA VAL A 337 7.76 -11.86 14.53
C VAL A 337 7.33 -10.53 15.10
N VAL A 338 6.91 -9.60 14.25
CA VAL A 338 6.46 -8.25 14.66
C VAL A 338 5.24 -8.34 15.58
N ARG A 339 4.27 -9.21 15.27
CA ARG A 339 3.10 -9.43 16.13
C ARG A 339 3.49 -10.00 17.51
N ARG A 340 4.44 -10.94 17.57
CA ARG A 340 4.90 -11.50 18.84
C ARG A 340 5.56 -10.43 19.70
N TRP A 341 6.45 -9.65 19.09
CA TRP A 341 7.08 -8.51 19.73
C TRP A 341 6.03 -7.48 20.20
N ALA A 342 5.07 -7.10 19.36
CA ALA A 342 4.03 -6.12 19.71
C ALA A 342 3.21 -6.59 20.92
N LYS A 343 2.85 -7.88 20.96
CA LYS A 343 2.17 -8.48 22.13
C LYS A 343 3.04 -8.44 23.39
N GLN A 344 4.35 -8.66 23.27
CA GLN A 344 5.29 -8.57 24.39
C GLN A 344 5.39 -7.15 24.94
N GLN A 345 5.33 -6.13 24.06
CA GLN A 345 5.30 -4.71 24.44
C GLN A 345 3.94 -4.25 24.98
N GLY A 346 2.95 -5.15 25.10
CA GLY A 346 1.62 -4.81 25.62
C GLY A 346 0.69 -4.14 24.59
N LEU A 347 1.08 -4.08 23.31
CA LEU A 347 0.20 -3.60 22.25
C LEU A 347 -0.93 -4.61 22.00
N ARG A 348 -2.12 -4.11 21.66
CA ARG A 348 -3.25 -4.95 21.26
C ARG A 348 -2.96 -5.51 19.88
N VAL A 349 -2.98 -6.84 19.74
CA VAL A 349 -2.74 -7.52 18.46
C VAL A 349 -3.96 -8.30 18.00
N ALA A 350 -4.14 -8.40 16.68
CA ALA A 350 -5.27 -9.12 16.08
C ALA A 350 -5.30 -10.60 16.51
N PRO A 351 -6.49 -11.21 16.64
CA PRO A 351 -6.61 -12.64 16.89
C PRO A 351 -6.05 -13.44 15.71
N LYS A 352 -5.62 -14.67 16.00
CA LYS A 352 -5.19 -15.60 14.95
C LYS A 352 -6.40 -16.33 14.38
N TYR A 353 -6.37 -16.61 13.08
CA TYR A 353 -7.40 -17.42 12.45
C TYR A 353 -7.21 -18.93 12.74
N PRO A 354 -8.29 -19.71 12.91
CA PRO A 354 -8.18 -21.15 13.15
C PRO A 354 -7.50 -21.88 11.98
N LYS A 355 -6.31 -22.43 12.23
CA LYS A 355 -5.46 -23.11 11.23
C LYS A 355 -6.20 -24.17 10.41
N GLN A 356 -7.06 -24.97 11.05
CA GLN A 356 -7.85 -26.01 10.37
C GLN A 356 -8.81 -25.42 9.33
N ARG A 357 -9.49 -24.31 9.66
CA ARG A 357 -10.40 -23.63 8.74
C ARG A 357 -9.65 -23.02 7.57
N VAL A 358 -8.58 -22.26 7.86
CA VAL A 358 -7.76 -21.60 6.85
C VAL A 358 -7.24 -22.61 5.84
N PHE A 359 -6.71 -23.76 6.29
CA PHE A 359 -6.23 -24.78 5.36
C PHE A 359 -7.32 -25.54 4.62
N SER A 360 -8.49 -25.74 5.22
CA SER A 360 -9.64 -26.30 4.49
C SER A 360 -10.05 -25.39 3.33
N CYS A 361 -10.09 -24.08 3.55
CA CYS A 361 -10.33 -23.10 2.49
C CYS A 361 -9.20 -23.08 1.47
N LEU A 362 -7.94 -23.04 1.92
CA LEU A 362 -6.78 -23.03 1.02
C LEU A 362 -6.81 -24.23 0.08
N HIS A 363 -7.02 -25.43 0.61
CA HIS A 363 -7.11 -26.65 -0.19
C HIS A 363 -8.23 -26.56 -1.23
N ARG A 364 -9.41 -26.06 -0.86
CA ARG A 364 -10.52 -25.87 -1.80
C ARG A 364 -10.14 -24.94 -2.94
N HIS A 365 -9.56 -23.78 -2.65
CA HIS A 365 -9.27 -22.76 -3.65
C HIS A 365 -8.01 -23.07 -4.49
N MET A 366 -7.05 -23.82 -3.96
CA MET A 366 -5.89 -24.28 -4.74
C MET A 366 -6.24 -25.38 -5.76
N HIS A 367 -7.35 -26.09 -5.58
CA HIS A 367 -7.76 -27.21 -6.45
C HIS A 367 -9.03 -26.94 -7.26
N GLN A 368 -9.56 -25.72 -7.23
CA GLN A 368 -10.59 -25.31 -8.18
C GLN A 368 -9.99 -25.38 -9.60
N SER A 369 -10.62 -26.17 -10.46
CA SER A 369 -10.25 -26.24 -11.87
C SER A 369 -10.79 -25.00 -12.56
N PHE A 370 -9.91 -24.28 -13.26
CA PHE A 370 -10.26 -23.11 -14.08
C PHE A 370 -10.80 -23.53 -15.43
#